data_AF-A0A1A8KZG6-F1
#
_entry.id   AF-A0A1A8KZG6-F1
#
_cell.length_a   1.000
_cell.length_b   1.000
_cell.length_c   1.000
_cell.angle_alpha   90.00
_cell.angle_beta   90.00
_cell.angle_gamma   90.00
#
_symmetry.space_group_name_H-M   'P 1'
#
loop_
_entity.id
_entity.type
_entity.pdbx_description
1 polymer ?
#
loop_
_entity_poly.entity_id
_entity_poly.type
_entity_poly.pdbx_seq_one_letter_code
_entity_poly.pdbx_strand_id
1 'polypeptide(L)'
;RTLGLLAGCLMLVLLGGADGNRKGMERVYCVAIKEEMWDYAPSGKNLINGKTIAEDEHADVYLENGRQRIGRVYKKAMYREYTDCSYTTPAARPEWLGFLGPVIRAEVYDTIIIHMKNFGSHNYSMHPHGVFYQKTAEGALYPDRTPDHFKMDDHVPPGGSYTYRWEVKPEHGPTEDDPDCMTWIYHSHVNTAKDTYSGLVGPLITCKEGTLRKSNKYDPEESVRYDVDQDFYLLFSVVDENQSWYLDDNVKLCTDPKGVDVDDPGFRESNMMHSINGYMYGNLPGLKICQHRAVAWHMAGLGNEVDVHSISF
;
A
#
# COMPACT_ATOMS: atom_id res chain seq x y z
N ARG A 1 -18.68 -13.82 83.91
CA ARG A 1 -18.16 -14.72 82.87
C ARG A 1 -18.69 -14.20 81.54
N THR A 2 -18.11 -13.10 81.07
CA THR A 2 -17.02 -12.98 80.07
C THR A 2 -17.58 -12.90 78.65
N LEU A 3 -17.43 -11.68 78.11
CA LEU A 3 -17.60 -11.24 76.74
C LEU A 3 -16.92 -12.18 75.73
N GLY A 4 -17.49 -12.24 74.52
CA GLY A 4 -16.82 -12.73 73.33
C GLY A 4 -17.46 -12.13 72.07
N LEU A 5 -17.04 -10.91 71.70
CA LEU A 5 -17.27 -10.35 70.37
C LEU A 5 -16.50 -11.20 69.33
N LEU A 6 -17.20 -11.75 68.34
CA LEU A 6 -16.60 -12.28 67.13
C LEU A 6 -16.62 -11.17 66.07
N ALA A 7 -15.49 -10.50 65.92
CA ALA A 7 -15.23 -9.60 64.80
C ALA A 7 -14.95 -10.44 63.54
N GLY A 8 -15.91 -10.45 62.60
CA GLY A 8 -15.72 -11.02 61.28
C GLY A 8 -14.80 -10.13 60.45
N CYS A 9 -13.58 -10.61 60.19
CA CYS A 9 -12.62 -9.96 59.31
C CYS A 9 -13.04 -10.20 57.86
N LEU A 10 -13.74 -9.24 57.26
CA LEU A 10 -14.07 -9.26 55.84
C LEU A 10 -12.81 -8.85 55.06
N MET A 11 -12.02 -9.84 54.62
CA MET A 11 -10.96 -9.63 53.63
C MET A 11 -11.61 -9.27 52.30
N LEU A 12 -11.76 -7.97 52.05
CA LEU A 12 -12.06 -7.43 50.73
C LEU A 12 -10.83 -7.72 49.86
N VAL A 13 -10.85 -8.81 49.10
CA VAL A 13 -9.91 -9.02 48.01
C VAL A 13 -10.25 -7.96 46.96
N LEU A 14 -9.53 -6.85 46.99
CA LEU A 14 -9.44 -5.93 45.88
C LEU A 14 -8.83 -6.71 44.71
N LEU A 15 -9.68 -7.34 43.90
CA LEU A 15 -9.39 -7.57 42.49
C LEU A 15 -9.34 -6.20 41.83
N GLY A 16 -8.27 -5.45 42.13
CA GLY A 16 -7.82 -4.40 41.25
C GLY A 16 -7.48 -5.11 39.95
N GLY A 17 -8.40 -5.05 38.99
CA GLY A 17 -8.09 -5.32 37.61
C GLY A 17 -6.87 -4.48 37.29
N ALA A 18 -5.73 -5.14 37.15
CA ALA A 18 -4.61 -4.55 36.48
C ALA A 18 -5.08 -4.39 35.04
N ASP A 19 -5.73 -3.28 34.73
CA ASP A 19 -5.56 -2.63 33.43
C ASP A 19 -4.09 -2.23 33.38
N GLY A 20 -3.25 -3.25 33.18
CA GLY A 20 -1.89 -3.08 32.75
C GLY A 20 -2.01 -2.30 31.47
N ASN A 21 -1.55 -1.05 31.50
CA ASN A 21 -1.51 -0.14 30.37
C ASN A 21 -0.70 -0.85 29.27
N ARG A 22 -1.37 -1.66 28.43
CA ARG A 22 -0.75 -2.42 27.35
C ARG A 22 -0.20 -1.39 26.39
N LYS A 23 1.11 -1.18 26.48
CA LYS A 23 1.80 -0.14 25.75
C LYS A 23 2.33 -0.76 24.48
N GLY A 24 1.64 -0.55 23.36
CA GLY A 24 2.16 -0.92 22.05
C GLY A 24 3.42 -0.13 21.70
N MET A 25 4.10 -0.57 20.65
CA MET A 25 5.34 0.07 20.18
C MET A 25 5.08 1.16 19.15
N GLU A 26 6.05 2.06 19.02
CA GLU A 26 6.11 2.96 17.88
C GLU A 26 6.84 2.28 16.72
N ARG A 27 6.16 2.14 15.59
CA ARG A 27 6.71 1.60 14.35
C ARG A 27 6.97 2.74 13.38
N VAL A 28 8.24 3.04 13.18
CA VAL A 28 8.69 4.20 12.40
C VAL A 28 9.05 3.77 10.99
N TYR A 29 8.48 4.45 9.99
CA TYR A 29 8.74 4.27 8.58
C TYR A 29 9.22 5.58 7.96
N CYS A 30 10.28 5.53 7.16
CA CYS A 30 10.75 6.66 6.36
C CYS A 30 10.40 6.38 4.90
N VAL A 31 9.37 7.07 4.39
CA VAL A 31 8.79 6.82 3.06
C VAL A 31 8.93 8.05 2.20
N ALA A 32 9.37 7.89 0.96
CA ALA A 32 9.39 8.98 -0.01
C ALA A 32 8.49 8.67 -1.19
N ILE A 33 7.88 9.72 -1.74
CA ILE A 33 7.20 9.67 -3.03
C ILE A 33 8.23 10.01 -4.11
N LYS A 34 8.41 9.11 -5.08
CA LYS A 34 9.35 9.27 -6.19
C LYS A 34 8.68 9.03 -7.53
N GLU A 35 9.12 9.78 -8.52
CA GLU A 35 8.76 9.57 -9.91
C GLU A 35 9.76 8.61 -10.57
N GLU A 36 9.28 7.48 -11.09
CA GLU A 36 10.13 6.51 -11.78
C GLU A 36 9.37 5.95 -12.99
N MET A 37 10.10 5.39 -13.95
CA MET A 37 9.50 4.64 -15.05
C MET A 37 9.13 3.24 -14.57
N TRP A 38 7.87 2.87 -14.75
CA TRP A 38 7.33 1.55 -14.43
C TRP A 38 7.06 0.78 -15.72
N ASP A 39 7.48 -0.48 -15.74
CA ASP A 39 7.35 -1.38 -16.87
C ASP A 39 6.40 -2.54 -16.51
N TYR A 40 5.20 -2.52 -17.10
CA TYR A 40 4.15 -3.50 -16.79
C TYR A 40 4.48 -4.93 -17.27
N ALA A 41 5.43 -5.09 -18.19
CA ALA A 41 5.85 -6.39 -18.70
C ALA A 41 7.35 -6.41 -19.01
N PRO A 42 8.24 -6.44 -18.00
CA PRO A 42 9.69 -6.29 -18.19
C PRO A 42 10.34 -7.34 -19.10
N SER A 43 9.72 -8.52 -19.24
CA SER A 43 10.24 -9.56 -20.14
C SER A 43 10.06 -9.24 -21.63
N GLY A 44 9.21 -8.26 -21.97
CA GLY A 44 8.81 -7.97 -23.35
C GLY A 44 7.96 -9.08 -23.99
N LYS A 45 7.39 -9.98 -23.16
CA LYS A 45 6.65 -11.17 -23.60
C LYS A 45 5.41 -11.40 -22.75
N ASN A 46 4.45 -12.10 -23.34
CA ASN A 46 3.43 -12.80 -22.58
C ASN A 46 4.01 -14.13 -22.08
N LEU A 47 4.30 -14.22 -20.78
CA LEU A 47 4.94 -15.40 -20.19
C LEU A 47 3.99 -16.59 -20.05
N ILE A 48 2.68 -16.39 -20.20
CA ILE A 48 1.66 -17.44 -20.10
C ILE A 48 1.68 -18.32 -21.35
N ASN A 49 1.83 -17.72 -22.54
CA ASN A 49 1.85 -18.44 -23.83
C ASN A 49 3.23 -18.44 -24.51
N GLY A 50 4.20 -17.69 -23.99
CA GLY A 50 5.58 -17.62 -24.48
C GLY A 50 5.80 -16.72 -25.71
N LYS A 51 4.77 -16.03 -26.20
CA LYS A 51 4.85 -15.13 -27.37
C LYS A 51 5.49 -13.79 -27.00
N THR A 52 6.14 -13.15 -27.97
CA THR A 52 6.49 -11.74 -27.84
C THR A 52 5.25 -10.85 -27.88
N ILE A 53 5.34 -9.63 -27.34
CA ILE A 53 4.21 -8.68 -27.35
C ILE A 53 3.67 -8.49 -28.78
N ALA A 54 4.55 -8.23 -29.75
CA ALA A 54 4.16 -8.00 -31.15
C ALA A 54 3.53 -9.23 -31.85
N GLU A 55 3.67 -10.44 -31.31
CA GLU A 55 3.08 -11.67 -31.86
C GLU A 55 1.76 -12.07 -31.19
N ASP A 56 1.38 -11.37 -30.12
CA ASP A 56 0.20 -11.66 -29.31
C ASP A 56 -0.83 -10.54 -29.49
N GLU A 57 -1.87 -10.81 -30.26
CA GLU A 57 -2.96 -9.89 -30.62
C GLU A 57 -3.78 -9.36 -29.44
N HIS A 58 -3.60 -9.92 -28.24
CA HIS A 58 -4.19 -9.40 -27.02
C HIS A 58 -3.20 -8.55 -26.24
N ALA A 59 -1.93 -8.97 -26.19
CA ALA A 59 -0.91 -8.24 -25.46
C ALA A 59 -0.45 -6.96 -26.20
N ASP A 60 -0.41 -6.97 -27.53
CA ASP A 60 0.02 -5.84 -28.35
C ASP A 60 -0.86 -4.58 -28.14
N VAL A 61 -2.17 -4.76 -27.94
CA VAL A 61 -3.14 -3.69 -27.68
C VAL A 61 -2.69 -2.81 -26.51
N TYR A 62 -2.14 -3.41 -25.45
CA TYR A 62 -1.78 -2.71 -24.21
C TYR A 62 -0.28 -2.43 -24.06
N LEU A 63 0.57 -3.29 -24.63
CA LEU A 63 2.00 -3.31 -24.32
C LEU A 63 2.90 -2.82 -25.47
N GLU A 64 2.41 -2.81 -26.71
CA GLU A 64 3.22 -2.41 -27.87
C GLU A 64 3.36 -0.88 -27.94
N ASN A 65 4.61 -0.41 -28.06
CA ASN A 65 4.87 1.02 -28.30
C ASN A 65 4.68 1.33 -29.79
N GLY A 66 4.08 2.48 -30.10
CA GLY A 66 3.77 2.82 -31.48
C GLY A 66 3.74 4.31 -31.75
N ARG A 67 3.16 4.67 -32.91
CA ARG A 67 2.99 6.08 -33.31
C ARG A 67 2.09 6.83 -32.35
N GLN A 68 0.98 6.22 -31.96
CA GLN A 68 -0.04 6.80 -31.09
C GLN A 68 -0.36 5.87 -29.91
N ARG A 69 0.63 5.13 -29.43
CA ARG A 69 0.51 4.15 -28.34
C ARG A 69 1.74 4.25 -27.46
N ILE A 70 1.53 4.42 -26.16
CA ILE A 70 2.61 4.57 -25.17
C ILE A 70 3.34 3.23 -25.00
N GLY A 71 2.59 2.13 -25.01
CA GLY A 71 3.10 0.77 -24.80
C GLY A 71 3.23 0.45 -23.32
N ARG A 72 4.15 -0.45 -22.95
CA ARG A 72 4.22 -1.02 -21.59
C ARG A 72 4.91 -0.18 -20.50
N VAL A 73 5.53 0.96 -20.83
CA VAL A 73 6.37 1.72 -19.89
C VAL A 73 5.80 3.10 -19.63
N TYR A 74 5.45 3.40 -18.37
CA TYR A 74 4.82 4.66 -17.95
C TYR A 74 5.60 5.30 -16.81
N LYS A 75 5.71 6.62 -16.82
CA LYS A 75 6.14 7.41 -15.66
C LYS A 75 5.04 7.36 -14.60
N LYS A 76 5.43 7.04 -13.37
CA LYS A 76 4.54 6.86 -12.21
C LYS A 76 5.11 7.54 -10.97
N ALA A 77 4.25 7.95 -10.04
CA ALA A 77 4.62 8.32 -8.68
C ALA A 77 4.43 7.12 -7.76
N MET A 78 5.46 6.75 -7.00
CA MET A 78 5.43 5.55 -6.18
C MET A 78 6.02 5.82 -4.79
N TYR A 79 5.45 5.18 -3.78
CA TYR A 79 6.02 5.16 -2.43
C TYR A 79 7.25 4.24 -2.39
N ARG A 80 8.32 4.72 -1.75
CA ARG A 80 9.60 4.03 -1.56
C ARG A 80 10.06 4.17 -0.12
N GLU A 81 10.34 3.05 0.53
CA GLU A 81 10.89 3.04 1.88
C GLU A 81 12.41 3.23 1.87
N TYR A 82 12.89 3.86 2.92
CA TYR A 82 14.30 4.12 3.18
C TYR A 82 14.69 3.58 4.54
N THR A 83 15.96 3.20 4.68
CA THR A 83 16.50 2.68 5.95
C THR A 83 16.45 3.71 7.08
N ASP A 84 16.47 4.99 6.72
CA ASP A 84 16.30 6.12 7.62
C ASP A 84 15.75 7.34 6.87
N CYS A 85 15.47 8.40 7.63
CA CYS A 85 14.81 9.60 7.13
C CYS A 85 15.80 10.62 6.53
N SER A 86 17.04 10.21 6.22
CA SER A 86 17.91 10.95 5.29
C SER A 86 17.49 10.74 3.84
N TYR A 87 16.71 9.69 3.56
CA TYR A 87 16.22 9.31 2.23
C TYR A 87 17.35 9.02 1.23
N THR A 88 18.48 8.49 1.72
CA THR A 88 19.66 8.17 0.91
C THR A 88 19.71 6.71 0.48
N THR A 89 19.57 5.78 1.43
CA THR A 89 19.64 4.33 1.20
C THR A 89 18.24 3.70 1.15
N PRO A 90 17.80 3.18 0.00
CA PRO A 90 16.52 2.47 -0.10
C PRO A 90 16.48 1.26 0.86
N ALA A 91 15.32 1.02 1.48
CA ALA A 91 15.09 -0.20 2.25
C ALA A 91 14.94 -1.41 1.32
N ALA A 92 15.28 -2.59 1.83
CA ALA A 92 15.05 -3.84 1.12
C ALA A 92 13.55 -4.06 0.92
N ARG A 93 13.16 -4.54 -0.26
CA ARG A 93 11.77 -4.84 -0.61
C ARG A 93 11.67 -6.14 -1.40
N PRO A 94 10.55 -6.88 -1.28
CA PRO A 94 10.30 -8.03 -2.12
C PRO A 94 10.06 -7.63 -3.59
N GLU A 95 10.50 -8.48 -4.52
CA GLU A 95 10.25 -8.29 -5.96
C GLU A 95 8.75 -8.35 -6.30
N TRP A 96 8.00 -9.22 -5.63
CA TRP A 96 6.57 -9.41 -5.87
C TRP A 96 5.74 -8.17 -5.55
N LEU A 97 6.26 -7.21 -4.78
CA LEU A 97 5.54 -5.99 -4.40
C LEU A 97 5.30 -5.05 -5.60
N GLY A 98 6.06 -5.24 -6.68
CA GLY A 98 5.93 -4.49 -7.91
C GLY A 98 6.03 -2.99 -7.71
N PHE A 99 5.06 -2.22 -8.23
CA PHE A 99 5.04 -0.75 -8.08
C PHE A 99 4.56 -0.26 -6.71
N LEU A 100 3.89 -1.13 -5.93
CA LEU A 100 3.28 -0.76 -4.67
C LEU A 100 4.29 -0.16 -3.68
N GLY A 101 3.76 0.66 -2.78
CA GLY A 101 4.49 1.15 -1.62
C GLY A 101 4.94 0.05 -0.66
N PRO A 102 5.82 0.37 0.30
CA PRO A 102 6.25 -0.58 1.33
C PRO A 102 5.07 -1.14 2.13
N VAL A 103 5.25 -2.35 2.66
CA VAL A 103 4.26 -2.99 3.52
C VAL A 103 4.36 -2.44 4.93
N ILE A 104 3.40 -1.61 5.30
CA ILE A 104 3.29 -1.06 6.65
C ILE A 104 2.58 -2.10 7.51
N ARG A 105 3.17 -2.44 8.66
CA ARG A 105 2.64 -3.46 9.57
C ARG A 105 2.56 -2.91 10.98
N ALA A 106 1.51 -3.27 11.71
CA ALA A 106 1.37 -2.91 13.12
C ALA A 106 0.47 -3.91 13.85
N GLU A 107 0.72 -4.11 15.14
CA GLU A 107 -0.18 -4.86 16.01
C GLU A 107 -1.20 -3.93 16.67
N VAL A 108 -2.27 -4.50 17.21
CA VAL A 108 -3.14 -3.77 18.15
C VAL A 108 -2.30 -3.12 19.25
N TYR A 109 -2.67 -1.90 19.63
CA TYR A 109 -1.97 -0.98 20.53
C TYR A 109 -0.75 -0.25 19.94
N ASP A 110 -0.21 -0.69 18.81
CA ASP A 110 0.93 -0.01 18.19
C ASP A 110 0.53 1.36 17.62
N THR A 111 1.53 2.23 17.52
CA THR A 111 1.43 3.45 16.72
C THR A 111 2.38 3.39 15.54
N ILE A 112 1.84 3.58 14.34
CA ILE A 112 2.58 3.77 13.12
C ILE A 112 2.95 5.26 12.99
N ILE A 113 4.25 5.53 12.84
CA ILE A 113 4.81 6.85 12.55
C ILE A 113 5.42 6.82 11.16
N ILE A 114 4.92 7.64 10.24
CA ILE A 114 5.45 7.71 8.87
C ILE A 114 5.99 9.08 8.61
N HIS A 115 7.31 9.17 8.46
CA HIS A 115 7.97 10.35 7.94
C HIS A 115 7.93 10.29 6.41
N MET A 116 6.98 11.02 5.84
CA MET A 116 6.79 11.10 4.40
C MET A 116 7.55 12.30 3.82
N LYS A 117 8.25 12.08 2.71
CA LYS A 117 8.85 13.16 1.90
C LYS A 117 8.40 13.09 0.45
N ASN A 118 7.93 14.20 -0.08
CA ASN A 118 7.49 14.28 -1.46
C ASN A 118 8.62 14.76 -2.38
N PHE A 119 9.23 13.85 -3.15
CA PHE A 119 10.18 14.21 -4.22
C PHE A 119 9.51 14.27 -5.60
N GLY A 120 8.19 14.07 -5.70
CA GLY A 120 7.42 14.21 -6.92
C GLY A 120 7.12 15.68 -7.28
N SER A 121 6.50 15.85 -8.44
CA SER A 121 6.17 17.16 -9.02
C SER A 121 4.75 17.65 -8.71
N HIS A 122 3.91 16.82 -8.09
CA HIS A 122 2.54 17.16 -7.67
C HIS A 122 2.41 17.17 -6.14
N ASN A 123 1.38 17.83 -5.64
CA ASN A 123 0.99 17.70 -4.24
C ASN A 123 0.41 16.29 -4.03
N TYR A 124 0.87 15.61 -2.98
CA TYR A 124 0.43 14.27 -2.64
C TYR A 124 0.24 14.13 -1.13
N SER A 125 -0.39 13.05 -0.68
CA SER A 125 -0.60 12.77 0.74
C SER A 125 -0.39 11.29 1.05
N MET A 126 -0.70 10.86 2.26
CA MET A 126 -0.88 9.45 2.64
C MET A 126 -2.12 9.32 3.52
N HIS A 127 -3.11 8.58 3.04
CA HIS A 127 -4.36 8.28 3.70
C HIS A 127 -4.45 6.78 3.99
N PRO A 128 -4.63 6.36 5.26
CA PRO A 128 -4.71 4.96 5.61
C PRO A 128 -6.16 4.46 5.70
N HIS A 129 -6.37 3.17 5.44
CA HIS A 129 -7.59 2.45 5.81
C HIS A 129 -7.31 1.57 7.03
N GLY A 130 -8.31 1.30 7.88
CA GLY A 130 -8.20 0.27 8.93
C GLY A 130 -7.41 0.65 10.18
N VAL A 131 -7.11 1.95 10.38
CA VAL A 131 -6.44 2.48 11.58
C VAL A 131 -7.07 3.78 12.03
N PHE A 132 -6.85 4.17 13.28
CA PHE A 132 -7.29 5.45 13.81
C PHE A 132 -6.29 6.55 13.49
N TYR A 133 -6.79 7.74 13.15
CA TYR A 133 -5.99 8.94 12.95
C TYR A 133 -6.73 10.17 13.50
N GLN A 134 -5.97 11.20 13.83
CA GLN A 134 -6.53 12.52 14.08
C GLN A 134 -6.71 13.26 12.76
N LYS A 135 -7.51 14.34 12.77
CA LYS A 135 -7.75 15.17 11.59
C LYS A 135 -6.52 15.85 10.99
N THR A 136 -5.40 15.88 11.72
CA THR A 136 -4.10 16.34 11.24
C THR A 136 -3.23 15.20 10.72
N ALA A 137 -3.73 13.98 10.65
CA ALA A 137 -2.97 12.81 10.19
C ALA A 137 -3.83 11.92 9.28
N GLU A 138 -4.88 12.49 8.70
CA GLU A 138 -5.81 11.79 7.82
C GLU A 138 -5.29 11.75 6.38
N GLY A 139 -4.66 12.84 5.94
CA GLY A 139 -4.07 12.93 4.61
C GLY A 139 -5.10 12.97 3.48
N ALA A 140 -6.27 13.57 3.69
CA ALA A 140 -7.33 13.64 2.70
C ALA A 140 -7.98 15.04 2.67
N LEU A 141 -7.84 15.71 1.52
CA LEU A 141 -8.34 17.08 1.36
C LEU A 141 -9.83 17.10 1.02
N TYR A 142 -10.67 17.48 1.99
CA TYR A 142 -12.10 17.75 1.76
C TYR A 142 -12.66 18.83 2.70
N PRO A 143 -13.87 19.38 2.42
CA PRO A 143 -14.54 20.38 3.26
C PRO A 143 -15.00 19.84 4.63
N ASP A 144 -14.06 19.62 5.54
CA ASP A 144 -14.24 19.04 6.88
C ASP A 144 -14.30 20.08 8.03
N ARG A 145 -14.18 21.38 7.69
CA ARG A 145 -14.13 22.51 8.62
C ARG A 145 -12.91 22.55 9.54
N THR A 146 -11.84 21.81 9.25
CA THR A 146 -10.56 22.02 9.95
C THR A 146 -9.92 23.34 9.48
N PRO A 147 -9.19 24.03 10.36
CA PRO A 147 -8.51 25.27 9.99
C PRO A 147 -7.32 25.00 9.06
N ASP A 148 -6.88 25.99 8.28
CA ASP A 148 -5.82 25.81 7.26
C ASP A 148 -4.52 25.21 7.79
N HIS A 149 -4.14 25.50 9.04
CA HIS A 149 -2.93 24.94 9.65
C HIS A 149 -3.04 23.43 9.96
N PHE A 150 -4.25 22.84 9.87
CA PHE A 150 -4.50 21.41 9.97
C PHE A 150 -4.59 20.73 8.59
N LYS A 151 -4.23 21.44 7.51
CA LYS A 151 -4.27 20.92 6.13
C LYS A 151 -2.91 20.48 5.59
N MET A 152 -1.87 20.55 6.42
CA MET A 152 -0.50 20.18 6.02
C MET A 152 -0.34 18.69 5.69
N ASP A 153 -1.16 17.83 6.28
CA ASP A 153 -1.21 16.39 5.98
C ASP A 153 -1.98 16.09 4.70
N ASP A 154 -3.01 16.90 4.41
CA ASP A 154 -3.94 16.72 3.30
C ASP A 154 -3.31 16.95 1.92
N HIS A 155 -2.23 17.74 1.82
CA HIS A 155 -1.58 18.05 0.54
C HIS A 155 -0.09 18.43 0.68
N VAL A 156 0.80 17.45 0.85
CA VAL A 156 2.25 17.67 0.96
C VAL A 156 2.81 18.15 -0.39
N PRO A 157 3.36 19.38 -0.48
CA PRO A 157 3.84 19.93 -1.74
C PRO A 157 5.14 19.29 -2.22
N PRO A 158 5.53 19.46 -3.50
CA PRO A 158 6.84 19.08 -4.01
C PRO A 158 7.98 19.60 -3.12
N GLY A 159 8.89 18.71 -2.75
CA GLY A 159 10.00 18.98 -1.81
C GLY A 159 9.60 19.03 -0.33
N GLY A 160 8.29 19.01 -0.04
CA GLY A 160 7.73 19.03 1.31
C GLY A 160 7.90 17.71 2.06
N SER A 161 7.62 17.75 3.35
CA SER A 161 7.62 16.55 4.21
C SER A 161 6.54 16.67 5.28
N TYR A 162 5.98 15.53 5.67
CA TYR A 162 4.97 15.45 6.72
C TYR A 162 5.18 14.20 7.56
N THR A 163 4.78 14.22 8.84
CA THR A 163 4.83 13.04 9.70
C THR A 163 3.41 12.63 10.08
N TYR A 164 2.98 11.48 9.56
CA TYR A 164 1.69 10.89 9.90
C TYR A 164 1.82 10.03 11.16
N ARG A 165 0.79 10.09 12.02
CA ARG A 165 0.65 9.27 13.21
C ARG A 165 -0.67 8.52 13.14
N TRP A 166 -0.62 7.21 13.01
CA TRP A 166 -1.78 6.33 12.95
C TRP A 166 -1.74 5.31 14.08
N GLU A 167 -2.86 5.07 14.74
CA GLU A 167 -2.97 4.21 15.92
C GLU A 167 -3.82 2.99 15.59
N VAL A 168 -3.30 1.79 15.89
CA VAL A 168 -4.09 0.56 15.80
C VAL A 168 -4.83 0.38 17.12
N LYS A 169 -5.98 1.03 17.23
CA LYS A 169 -6.82 0.90 18.41
C LYS A 169 -7.47 -0.48 18.48
N PRO A 170 -7.69 -1.05 19.67
CA PRO A 170 -8.37 -2.35 19.82
C PRO A 170 -9.73 -2.40 19.16
N GLU A 171 -10.46 -1.28 19.19
CA GLU A 171 -11.79 -1.19 18.58
C GLU A 171 -11.76 -1.31 17.05
N HIS A 172 -10.60 -1.10 16.42
CA HIS A 172 -10.39 -1.15 14.98
C HIS A 172 -9.42 -2.28 14.56
N GLY A 173 -8.94 -3.07 15.52
CA GLY A 173 -8.04 -4.20 15.28
C GLY A 173 -8.80 -5.48 14.90
N PRO A 174 -8.09 -6.55 14.53
CA PRO A 174 -8.71 -7.85 14.29
C PRO A 174 -9.42 -8.37 15.57
N THR A 175 -10.65 -8.82 15.42
CA THR A 175 -11.43 -9.45 16.50
C THR A 175 -10.98 -10.89 16.75
N GLU A 176 -11.54 -11.56 17.77
CA GLU A 176 -11.19 -12.95 18.06
C GLU A 176 -11.49 -13.90 16.89
N ASP A 177 -12.59 -13.66 16.18
CA ASP A 177 -13.04 -14.46 15.02
C ASP A 177 -12.33 -14.09 13.70
N ASP A 178 -11.65 -12.95 13.66
CA ASP A 178 -10.85 -12.55 12.49
C ASP A 178 -9.54 -13.36 12.41
N PRO A 179 -8.93 -13.46 11.21
CA PRO A 179 -7.55 -13.91 11.06
C PRO A 179 -6.58 -13.10 11.92
N ASP A 180 -5.38 -13.64 12.17
CA ASP A 180 -4.37 -12.97 13.00
C ASP A 180 -3.91 -11.62 12.43
N CYS A 181 -4.05 -11.41 11.11
CA CYS A 181 -3.78 -10.13 10.45
C CYS A 181 -4.86 -9.79 9.41
N MET A 182 -5.29 -8.54 9.43
CA MET A 182 -6.25 -7.93 8.50
C MET A 182 -5.53 -7.16 7.39
N THR A 183 -6.15 -7.13 6.22
CA THR A 183 -5.62 -6.51 5.00
C THR A 183 -6.27 -5.15 4.75
N TRP A 184 -5.45 -4.11 4.65
CA TRP A 184 -5.86 -2.75 4.32
C TRP A 184 -4.96 -2.15 3.23
N ILE A 185 -5.27 -0.92 2.83
CA ILE A 185 -4.47 -0.11 1.91
C ILE A 185 -4.17 1.25 2.55
N TYR A 186 -3.14 1.89 2.05
CA TYR A 186 -2.96 3.33 2.15
C TYR A 186 -2.70 3.89 0.74
N HIS A 187 -3.10 5.13 0.49
CA HIS A 187 -2.91 5.80 -0.79
C HIS A 187 -2.88 7.32 -0.65
N SER A 188 -2.47 8.05 -1.69
CA SER A 188 -2.63 9.51 -1.70
C SER A 188 -4.09 9.87 -1.99
N HIS A 189 -4.56 10.97 -1.38
CA HIS A 189 -5.97 11.39 -1.38
C HIS A 189 -6.12 12.89 -1.65
N VAL A 190 -5.20 13.48 -2.42
CA VAL A 190 -5.35 14.87 -2.92
C VAL A 190 -6.35 14.87 -4.08
N ASN A 191 -6.15 13.95 -5.04
CA ASN A 191 -7.16 13.56 -6.01
C ASN A 191 -7.12 12.05 -6.12
N THR A 192 -7.96 11.37 -5.34
CA THR A 192 -7.88 9.93 -5.12
C THR A 192 -7.71 9.12 -6.41
N ALA A 193 -8.56 9.37 -7.41
CA ALA A 193 -8.48 8.64 -8.68
C ALA A 193 -7.14 8.88 -9.39
N LYS A 194 -6.75 10.14 -9.59
CA LYS A 194 -5.50 10.46 -10.29
C LYS A 194 -4.28 9.96 -9.52
N ASP A 195 -4.28 10.13 -8.21
CA ASP A 195 -3.18 9.75 -7.32
C ASP A 195 -2.94 8.23 -7.34
N THR A 196 -4.00 7.43 -7.21
CA THR A 196 -3.90 5.97 -7.21
C THR A 196 -3.51 5.43 -8.59
N TYR A 197 -4.11 5.94 -9.67
CA TYR A 197 -3.74 5.52 -11.03
C TYR A 197 -2.31 5.96 -11.40
N SER A 198 -1.83 7.08 -10.85
CA SER A 198 -0.43 7.49 -10.98
C SER A 198 0.55 6.58 -10.22
N GLY A 199 0.07 5.74 -9.31
CA GLY A 199 0.85 4.69 -8.63
C GLY A 199 0.96 4.82 -7.11
N LEU A 200 0.31 5.80 -6.48
CA LEU A 200 0.43 6.05 -5.05
C LEU A 200 -0.55 5.20 -4.24
N VAL A 201 -0.23 3.92 -4.14
CA VAL A 201 -0.94 2.94 -3.31
C VAL A 201 0.06 2.00 -2.65
N GLY A 202 -0.22 1.57 -1.42
CA GLY A 202 0.56 0.54 -0.75
C GLY A 202 -0.25 -0.24 0.28
N PRO A 203 0.28 -1.37 0.74
CA PRO A 203 -0.41 -2.25 1.66
C PRO A 203 -0.21 -1.86 3.13
N LEU A 204 -1.29 -1.87 3.90
CA LEU A 204 -1.28 -1.75 5.36
C LEU A 204 -1.84 -3.03 5.97
N ILE A 205 -1.12 -3.63 6.91
CA ILE A 205 -1.52 -4.87 7.57
C ILE A 205 -1.59 -4.62 9.08
N THR A 206 -2.75 -4.81 9.68
CA THR A 206 -2.94 -4.73 11.13
C THR A 206 -3.12 -6.13 11.72
N CYS A 207 -2.42 -6.44 12.81
CA CYS A 207 -2.38 -7.79 13.38
C CYS A 207 -2.80 -7.80 14.85
N LYS A 208 -3.17 -8.97 15.36
CA LYS A 208 -3.33 -9.22 16.80
C LYS A 208 -1.99 -9.01 17.52
N GLU A 209 -2.08 -8.69 18.82
CA GLU A 209 -0.90 -8.52 19.68
C GLU A 209 -0.09 -9.83 19.74
N GLY A 210 1.22 -9.75 19.49
CA GLY A 210 2.14 -10.89 19.52
C GLY A 210 2.25 -11.70 18.22
N THR A 211 1.59 -11.29 17.13
CA THR A 211 1.68 -11.95 15.82
C THR A 211 2.94 -11.57 15.04
N LEU A 212 3.41 -10.32 15.16
CA LEU A 212 4.56 -9.77 14.47
C LEU A 212 5.86 -10.01 15.25
N ARG A 213 6.94 -10.29 14.52
CA ARG A 213 8.29 -10.34 15.10
C ARG A 213 8.72 -8.94 15.54
N LYS A 214 9.56 -8.89 16.57
CA LYS A 214 10.05 -7.62 17.16
C LYS A 214 11.03 -6.84 16.28
N SER A 215 11.54 -7.43 15.21
CA SER A 215 12.39 -6.74 14.24
C SER A 215 11.53 -6.02 13.21
N ASN A 216 11.73 -4.71 13.07
CA ASN A 216 11.11 -3.92 11.99
C ASN A 216 11.89 -4.00 10.66
N LYS A 217 13.07 -4.66 10.62
CA LYS A 217 13.82 -4.80 9.38
C LYS A 217 13.26 -5.96 8.57
N TYR A 218 12.80 -5.65 7.35
CA TYR A 218 12.52 -6.68 6.35
C TYR A 218 13.80 -7.46 6.05
N ASP A 219 13.78 -8.73 6.41
CA ASP A 219 14.76 -9.71 5.97
C ASP A 219 14.05 -10.61 4.95
N PRO A 220 14.50 -10.63 3.67
CA PRO A 220 13.89 -11.50 2.68
C PRO A 220 13.99 -13.00 3.01
N GLU A 221 14.85 -13.38 3.96
CA GLU A 221 15.02 -14.77 4.43
C GLU A 221 14.13 -15.13 5.63
N GLU A 222 13.54 -14.15 6.33
CA GLU A 222 12.70 -14.40 7.51
C GLU A 222 11.29 -13.84 7.38
N SER A 223 10.29 -14.66 7.73
CA SER A 223 8.91 -14.18 7.90
C SER A 223 8.83 -13.10 8.99
N VAL A 224 8.14 -12.00 8.70
CA VAL A 224 7.87 -10.93 9.69
C VAL A 224 6.82 -11.37 10.71
N ARG A 225 6.14 -12.49 10.47
CA ARG A 225 5.07 -13.06 11.32
C ARG A 225 5.53 -14.33 12.03
N TYR A 226 4.91 -14.66 13.15
CA TYR A 226 5.13 -15.91 13.88
C TYR A 226 4.24 -17.07 13.39
N ASP A 227 3.08 -16.76 12.82
CA ASP A 227 2.04 -17.73 12.47
C ASP A 227 2.17 -18.31 11.05
N VAL A 228 2.88 -17.63 10.16
CA VAL A 228 3.12 -18.06 8.77
C VAL A 228 4.58 -18.01 8.38
N ASP A 229 4.97 -18.86 7.44
CA ASP A 229 6.33 -18.90 6.88
C ASP A 229 6.54 -17.82 5.81
N GLN A 230 5.48 -17.42 5.11
CA GLN A 230 5.49 -16.37 4.08
C GLN A 230 4.16 -15.64 4.03
N ASP A 231 4.18 -14.33 3.78
CA ASP A 231 3.00 -13.54 3.47
C ASP A 231 3.21 -12.71 2.19
N PHE A 232 2.21 -12.70 1.31
CA PHE A 232 2.23 -11.95 0.05
C PHE A 232 1.09 -10.95 0.04
N TYR A 233 1.32 -9.81 -0.62
CA TYR A 233 0.26 -8.85 -0.91
C TYR A 233 0.03 -8.76 -2.41
N LEU A 234 -1.22 -8.89 -2.84
CA LEU A 234 -1.65 -8.78 -4.23
C LEU A 234 -2.74 -7.72 -4.35
N LEU A 235 -2.44 -6.66 -5.10
CA LEU A 235 -3.40 -5.68 -5.58
C LEU A 235 -3.83 -6.04 -6.99
N PHE A 236 -5.13 -6.27 -7.16
CA PHE A 236 -5.79 -6.47 -8.44
C PHE A 236 -6.40 -5.14 -8.88
N SER A 237 -5.96 -4.62 -10.03
CA SER A 237 -6.41 -3.32 -10.51
C SER A 237 -6.29 -3.22 -12.02
N VAL A 238 -7.31 -2.66 -12.66
CA VAL A 238 -7.18 -2.09 -14.00
C VAL A 238 -6.62 -0.68 -13.86
N VAL A 239 -5.29 -0.55 -13.95
CA VAL A 239 -4.63 0.75 -13.76
C VAL A 239 -4.86 1.62 -14.99
N ASP A 240 -5.80 2.56 -14.90
CA ASP A 240 -6.16 3.50 -15.96
C ASP A 240 -5.13 4.63 -16.07
N GLU A 241 -4.12 4.46 -16.92
CA GLU A 241 -3.09 5.48 -17.15
C GLU A 241 -3.65 6.75 -17.84
N ASN A 242 -4.88 6.73 -18.37
CA ASN A 242 -5.54 7.94 -18.87
C ASN A 242 -5.92 8.91 -17.74
N GLN A 243 -6.05 8.42 -16.51
CA GLN A 243 -6.32 9.25 -15.33
C GLN A 243 -5.04 9.64 -14.58
N SER A 244 -3.89 9.12 -14.99
CA SER A 244 -2.59 9.44 -14.38
C SER A 244 -2.28 10.94 -14.49
N TRP A 245 -1.65 11.51 -13.46
CA TRP A 245 -1.06 12.84 -13.52
C TRP A 245 -0.02 12.97 -14.63
N TYR A 246 0.57 11.84 -15.02
CA TYR A 246 1.68 11.77 -15.96
C TYR A 246 1.26 11.42 -17.40
N LEU A 247 -0.04 11.44 -17.72
CA LEU A 247 -0.50 11.12 -19.09
C LEU A 247 0.23 11.96 -20.14
N ASP A 248 0.29 13.28 -19.95
CA ASP A 248 0.96 14.20 -20.89
C ASP A 248 2.46 13.94 -21.01
N ASP A 249 3.11 13.54 -19.91
CA ASP A 249 4.52 13.13 -19.92
C ASP A 249 4.71 11.81 -20.67
N ASN A 250 3.79 10.86 -20.49
CA ASN A 250 3.85 9.53 -21.08
C ASN A 250 3.50 9.54 -22.57
N VAL A 251 2.61 10.41 -23.03
CA VAL A 251 2.31 10.61 -24.47
C VAL A 251 3.58 10.97 -25.24
N LYS A 252 4.55 11.68 -24.62
CA LYS A 252 5.84 12.01 -25.24
C LYS A 252 6.72 10.79 -25.53
N LEU A 253 6.40 9.62 -24.97
CA LEU A 253 7.08 8.35 -25.21
C LEU A 253 6.58 7.65 -26.48
N CYS A 254 5.47 8.12 -27.07
CA CYS A 254 5.03 7.66 -28.38
C CYS A 254 6.03 8.11 -29.47
N THR A 255 6.08 7.39 -30.59
CA THR A 255 6.96 7.77 -31.71
C THR A 255 6.42 8.96 -32.51
N ASP A 256 5.12 9.26 -32.43
CA ASP A 256 4.49 10.45 -33.02
C ASP A 256 3.49 11.12 -32.04
N PRO A 257 3.99 11.76 -30.95
CA PRO A 257 3.14 12.31 -29.88
C PRO A 257 2.14 13.37 -30.36
N LYS A 258 2.46 14.10 -31.44
CA LYS A 258 1.60 15.17 -31.98
C LYS A 258 0.34 14.64 -32.65
N GLY A 259 0.36 13.38 -33.08
CA GLY A 259 -0.78 12.71 -33.70
C GLY A 259 -1.66 11.96 -32.71
N VAL A 260 -1.37 12.00 -31.40
CA VAL A 260 -2.18 11.33 -30.37
C VAL A 260 -3.46 12.11 -30.13
N ASP A 261 -4.59 11.42 -30.29
CA ASP A 261 -5.89 11.86 -29.79
C ASP A 261 -6.15 11.13 -28.47
N VAL A 262 -6.22 11.87 -27.36
CA VAL A 262 -6.42 11.30 -26.02
C VAL A 262 -7.85 10.81 -25.79
N ASP A 263 -8.79 11.23 -26.64
CA ASP A 263 -10.18 10.81 -26.61
C ASP A 263 -10.45 9.61 -27.54
N ASP A 264 -9.46 9.18 -28.35
CA ASP A 264 -9.56 7.98 -29.19
C ASP A 264 -9.84 6.75 -28.30
N PRO A 265 -10.94 6.01 -28.53
CA PRO A 265 -11.27 4.84 -27.72
C PRO A 265 -10.15 3.78 -27.72
N GLY A 266 -9.43 3.62 -28.84
CA GLY A 266 -8.32 2.68 -28.92
C GLY A 266 -7.11 3.12 -28.10
N PHE A 267 -6.81 4.42 -28.04
CA PHE A 267 -5.76 4.98 -27.19
C PHE A 267 -6.12 4.80 -25.72
N ARG A 268 -7.36 5.13 -25.37
CA ARG A 268 -7.85 4.97 -24.00
C ARG A 268 -7.76 3.51 -23.54
N GLU A 269 -8.25 2.58 -24.36
CA GLU A 269 -8.17 1.14 -24.07
C GLU A 269 -6.71 0.66 -23.93
N SER A 270 -5.80 1.12 -24.80
CA SER A 270 -4.39 0.72 -24.72
C SER A 270 -3.68 1.12 -23.42
N ASN A 271 -4.24 2.09 -22.70
CA ASN A 271 -3.71 2.60 -21.44
C ASN A 271 -4.41 1.98 -20.20
N MET A 272 -5.30 0.99 -20.39
CA MET A 272 -5.98 0.27 -19.31
C MET A 272 -5.17 -0.96 -18.90
N MET A 273 -4.32 -0.83 -17.88
CA MET A 273 -3.34 -1.84 -17.52
C MET A 273 -3.90 -2.84 -16.49
N HIS A 274 -4.50 -3.92 -16.99
CA HIS A 274 -5.08 -5.02 -16.21
C HIS A 274 -3.99 -5.84 -15.50
N SER A 275 -3.68 -5.48 -14.24
CA SER A 275 -2.44 -5.91 -13.60
C SER A 275 -2.61 -6.46 -12.19
N ILE A 276 -1.62 -7.26 -11.77
CA ILE A 276 -1.41 -7.66 -10.37
C ILE A 276 -0.12 -7.01 -9.90
N ASN A 277 -0.20 -6.14 -8.89
CA ASN A 277 0.93 -5.33 -8.41
C ASN A 277 1.65 -4.56 -9.53
N GLY A 278 0.92 -4.15 -10.58
CA GLY A 278 1.48 -3.44 -11.73
C GLY A 278 2.16 -4.34 -12.77
N TYR A 279 2.05 -5.67 -12.68
CA TYR A 279 2.55 -6.58 -13.70
C TYR A 279 1.42 -7.24 -14.50
N MET A 280 1.63 -7.41 -15.81
CA MET A 280 0.69 -8.02 -16.74
C MET A 280 1.25 -9.30 -17.37
N TYR A 281 0.38 -10.16 -17.92
CA TYR A 281 0.75 -11.30 -18.75
C TYR A 281 1.82 -12.24 -18.15
N GLY A 282 1.69 -12.55 -16.86
CA GLY A 282 2.58 -13.47 -16.14
C GLY A 282 3.93 -12.87 -15.72
N ASN A 283 4.13 -11.56 -15.85
CA ASN A 283 5.41 -10.90 -15.53
C ASN A 283 5.65 -10.66 -14.03
N LEU A 284 4.71 -10.98 -13.13
CA LEU A 284 4.86 -10.80 -11.68
C LEU A 284 5.94 -11.75 -11.12
N PRO A 285 7.10 -11.23 -10.65
CA PRO A 285 8.18 -12.06 -10.14
C PRO A 285 7.99 -12.37 -8.65
N GLY A 286 8.87 -13.20 -8.09
CA GLY A 286 9.03 -13.34 -6.63
C GLY A 286 7.96 -14.14 -5.89
N LEU A 287 6.88 -14.60 -6.55
CA LEU A 287 5.89 -15.49 -5.94
C LEU A 287 6.38 -16.94 -5.88
N LYS A 288 7.28 -17.23 -4.93
CA LYS A 288 7.81 -18.56 -4.70
C LYS A 288 7.41 -19.05 -3.32
N ILE A 289 6.68 -20.16 -3.30
CA ILE A 289 6.22 -20.81 -2.07
C ILE A 289 6.88 -22.17 -1.87
N CYS A 290 7.08 -22.53 -0.61
CA CYS A 290 7.55 -23.85 -0.23
C CYS A 290 6.35 -24.77 0.03
N GLN A 291 6.38 -25.97 -0.55
CA GLN A 291 5.33 -26.96 -0.36
C GLN A 291 5.17 -27.29 1.14
N HIS A 292 3.92 -27.44 1.60
CA HIS A 292 3.59 -27.76 3.00
C HIS A 292 4.00 -26.69 4.04
N ARG A 293 4.20 -25.44 3.62
CA ARG A 293 4.47 -24.30 4.51
C ARG A 293 3.25 -23.39 4.61
N ALA A 294 3.09 -22.73 5.75
CA ALA A 294 1.95 -21.84 5.96
C ALA A 294 2.16 -20.53 5.20
N VAL A 295 1.18 -20.14 4.38
CA VAL A 295 1.24 -18.92 3.55
C VAL A 295 -0.02 -18.09 3.79
N ALA A 296 0.16 -16.79 4.03
CA ALA A 296 -0.93 -15.83 4.06
C ALA A 296 -0.98 -15.02 2.75
N TRP A 297 -2.15 -14.94 2.13
CA TRP A 297 -2.41 -14.10 0.96
C TRP A 297 -3.25 -12.90 1.38
N HIS A 298 -2.65 -11.72 1.35
CA HIS A 298 -3.32 -10.44 1.52
C HIS A 298 -3.75 -9.94 0.14
N MET A 299 -5.04 -9.77 -0.07
CA MET A 299 -5.59 -9.41 -1.38
C MET A 299 -6.45 -8.15 -1.26
N ALA A 300 -6.32 -7.26 -2.24
CA ALA A 300 -7.17 -6.08 -2.37
C ALA A 300 -7.51 -5.81 -3.84
N GLY A 301 -8.69 -5.27 -4.09
CA GLY A 301 -9.09 -4.69 -5.37
C GLY A 301 -9.12 -3.16 -5.28
N LEU A 302 -8.69 -2.46 -6.33
CA LEU A 302 -8.75 -1.01 -6.40
C LEU A 302 -8.99 -0.53 -7.82
N GLY A 303 -9.93 0.40 -7.99
CA GLY A 303 -10.22 1.03 -9.28
C GLY A 303 -11.67 1.51 -9.32
N ASN A 304 -12.41 1.19 -10.37
CA ASN A 304 -13.78 1.69 -10.61
C ASN A 304 -14.79 0.54 -10.84
N GLU A 305 -15.91 0.82 -11.49
CA GLU A 305 -16.97 -0.16 -11.76
C GLU A 305 -16.56 -1.38 -12.61
N VAL A 306 -15.45 -1.30 -13.36
CA VAL A 306 -14.94 -2.45 -14.13
C VAL A 306 -14.08 -3.39 -13.29
N ASP A 307 -13.68 -2.99 -12.08
CA ASP A 307 -12.85 -3.77 -11.15
C ASP A 307 -13.66 -4.83 -10.38
N VAL A 308 -14.29 -5.74 -11.12
CA VAL A 308 -14.94 -6.95 -10.59
C VAL A 308 -14.01 -8.14 -10.84
N HIS A 309 -13.18 -8.44 -9.85
CA HIS A 309 -12.09 -9.42 -9.97
C HIS A 309 -12.52 -10.81 -9.47
N SER A 310 -12.26 -11.85 -10.29
CA SER A 310 -12.44 -13.27 -9.91
C SER A 310 -11.08 -13.96 -9.89
N ILE A 311 -10.57 -14.22 -8.68
CA ILE A 311 -9.20 -14.71 -8.46
C ILE A 311 -9.21 -16.22 -8.25
N SER A 312 -8.37 -16.94 -9.00
CA SER A 312 -8.17 -18.39 -8.86
C SER A 312 -6.68 -18.68 -8.66
N PHE A 313 -6.37 -19.50 -7.65
CA PHE A 313 -5.04 -20.04 -7.37
C PHE A 313 -4.95 -21.50 -7.77
#